data_AF-A0A1I0S953-F1
#
_entry.id   AF-A0A1I0S953-F1
#
_cell.length_a   1.000
_cell.length_b   1.000
_cell.length_c   1.000
_cell.angle_alpha   90.00
_cell.angle_beta   90.00
_cell.angle_gamma   90.00
#
_symmetry.space_group_name_H-M   'P 1'
#
loop_
_entity.id
_entity.type
_entity.pdbx_description
1 polymer ?
#
loop_
_entity_poly.entity_id
_entity_poly.type
_entity_poly.pdbx_seq_one_letter_code
_entity_poly.pdbx_strand_id
1 'polypeptide(L)'
;MKNALFALFIQQTNPEMNIPAAILEFIQPAIVTEDLCLPQEYPTADTFEKFQEGYRYNAVTGASLIGTKPGDFLENWYVIAQNYFSDPFIVDLTEANQRFPVYYAPHGAGKWTLVKVADDISAFAQLLSGLTAVQDDKAAVFTYLEANTDLSIALWKEVYTNFEEKEWE
;
A
#
# COMPACT_ATOMS: atom_id res chain seq x y z
N MET A 1 -38.30 4.55 39.76
CA MET A 1 -36.89 4.95 39.60
C MET A 1 -36.22 3.86 38.79
N LYS A 2 -35.74 4.17 37.58
CA LYS A 2 -35.21 3.20 36.61
C LYS A 2 -33.72 2.98 36.87
N ASN A 3 -33.33 1.72 37.09
CA ASN A 3 -31.94 1.31 37.19
C ASN A 3 -31.28 1.43 35.81
N ALA A 4 -30.26 2.29 35.72
CA ALA A 4 -29.37 2.33 34.56
C ALA A 4 -28.29 1.24 34.73
N LEU A 5 -28.33 0.23 33.85
CA LEU A 5 -27.18 -0.65 33.64
C LEU A 5 -26.07 0.17 32.99
N PHE A 6 -24.94 0.33 33.68
CA PHE A 6 -23.69 0.77 33.09
C PHE A 6 -23.15 -0.38 32.23
N ALA A 7 -23.21 -0.24 30.91
CA ALA A 7 -22.42 -1.07 30.01
C ALA A 7 -20.97 -0.60 30.09
N LEU A 8 -20.11 -1.42 30.70
CA LEU A 8 -18.67 -1.23 30.70
C LEU A 8 -18.16 -1.61 29.30
N PHE A 9 -18.08 -0.65 28.38
CA PHE A 9 -17.26 -0.82 27.18
C PHE A 9 -15.81 -0.80 27.63
N ILE A 10 -15.21 -1.98 27.76
CA ILE A 10 -13.75 -2.12 27.74
C ILE A 10 -13.35 -1.63 26.34
N GLN A 11 -12.80 -0.43 26.23
CA GLN A 11 -11.91 -0.13 25.11
C GLN A 11 -10.81 -1.19 25.19
N GLN A 12 -10.82 -2.15 24.26
CA GLN A 12 -9.63 -2.97 24.01
C GLN A 12 -8.55 -1.98 23.62
N THR A 13 -7.67 -1.64 24.56
CA THR A 13 -6.41 -1.00 24.26
C THR A 13 -5.64 -2.02 23.44
N ASN A 14 -5.67 -1.88 22.11
CA ASN A 14 -4.73 -2.60 21.26
C ASN A 14 -3.33 -2.30 21.78
N PRO A 15 -2.50 -3.31 22.10
CA PRO A 15 -1.09 -3.06 22.33
C PRO A 15 -0.57 -2.30 21.11
N GLU A 16 0.19 -1.21 21.33
CA GLU A 16 0.76 -0.39 20.27
C GLU A 16 1.36 -1.31 19.21
N MET A 17 0.82 -1.27 17.99
CA MET A 17 1.37 -2.06 16.89
C MET A 17 2.81 -1.61 16.67
N ASN A 18 3.76 -2.53 16.84
CA ASN A 18 5.15 -2.23 16.57
C ASN A 18 5.40 -2.28 15.06
N ILE A 19 5.34 -1.12 14.40
CA ILE A 19 5.60 -0.99 12.97
C ILE A 19 7.11 -1.19 12.72
N PRO A 20 7.52 -2.15 11.88
CA PRO A 20 8.92 -2.33 11.51
C PRO A 20 9.57 -1.03 10.99
N ALA A 21 10.82 -0.79 11.38
CA ALA A 21 11.57 0.41 10.98
C ALA A 21 11.61 0.63 9.45
N ALA A 22 11.79 -0.44 8.67
CA ALA A 22 11.80 -0.36 7.21
C ALA A 22 10.46 0.13 6.63
N ILE A 23 9.34 -0.19 7.27
CA ILE A 23 8.02 0.31 6.86
C ILE A 23 7.88 1.79 7.24
N LEU A 24 8.34 2.18 8.44
CA LEU A 24 8.36 3.59 8.85
C LEU A 24 9.21 4.45 7.91
N GLU A 25 10.39 3.96 7.54
CA GLU A 25 11.31 4.60 6.59
C GLU A 25 10.70 4.74 5.19
N PHE A 26 9.82 3.83 4.79
CA PHE A 26 9.08 3.90 3.52
C PHE A 26 7.92 4.90 3.57
N ILE A 27 7.08 4.87 4.61
CA ILE A 27 5.87 5.71 4.67
C ILE A 27 6.16 7.16 5.04
N GLN A 28 7.22 7.43 5.82
CA GLN A 28 7.53 8.76 6.34
C GLN A 28 7.80 9.81 5.24
N PRO A 29 8.54 9.51 4.16
CA PRO A 29 8.77 10.49 3.10
C PRO A 29 7.53 10.76 2.23
N ALA A 30 6.52 9.88 2.26
CA ALA A 30 5.28 9.97 1.48
C ALA A 30 5.53 10.35 0.00
N ILE A 31 6.31 9.52 -0.70
CA ILE A 31 6.78 9.81 -2.07
C ILE A 31 5.59 9.69 -3.03
N VAL A 32 5.22 10.80 -3.67
CA VAL A 32 4.14 10.87 -4.65
C VAL A 32 4.72 11.16 -6.03
N THR A 33 4.32 10.37 -7.02
CA THR A 33 4.62 10.55 -8.44
C THR A 33 3.41 11.12 -9.16
N GLU A 34 3.59 11.68 -10.35
CA GLU A 34 2.47 12.15 -11.17
C GLU A 34 1.50 11.05 -11.63
N ASP A 35 1.99 9.81 -11.77
CA ASP A 35 1.14 8.69 -12.18
C ASP A 35 0.17 8.26 -11.07
N LEU A 36 -1.13 8.27 -11.38
CA LEU A 36 -2.21 8.00 -10.42
C LEU A 36 -2.34 6.52 -10.02
N CYS A 37 -1.71 5.60 -10.75
CA CYS A 37 -1.68 4.18 -10.42
C CYS A 37 -0.61 3.85 -9.36
N LEU A 38 0.37 4.74 -9.16
CA LEU A 38 1.40 4.66 -8.13
C LEU A 38 0.92 5.25 -6.80
N PRO A 39 1.64 5.04 -5.68
CA PRO A 39 1.25 5.56 -4.37
C PRO A 39 0.95 7.07 -4.36
N GLN A 40 -0.23 7.40 -3.81
CA GLN A 40 -0.73 8.77 -3.64
C GLN A 40 -1.04 9.08 -2.17
N GLU A 41 -1.43 8.06 -1.38
CA GLU A 41 -1.77 8.21 0.03
C GLU A 41 -0.94 7.26 0.89
N TYR A 42 -0.48 7.76 2.04
CA TYR A 42 0.36 7.03 2.99
C TYR A 42 -0.16 7.21 4.42
N PRO A 43 -0.07 6.19 5.27
CA PRO A 43 -0.27 6.34 6.70
C PRO A 43 0.90 7.08 7.36
N THR A 44 0.65 7.68 8.52
CA THR A 44 1.70 8.00 9.49
C THR A 44 1.79 6.87 10.52
N ALA A 45 2.81 6.89 11.39
CA ALA A 45 2.90 5.93 12.50
C ALA A 45 1.61 5.91 13.35
N ASP A 46 1.05 7.09 13.64
CA ASP A 46 -0.16 7.24 14.46
C ASP A 46 -1.44 6.79 13.73
N THR A 47 -1.47 6.89 12.40
CA THR A 47 -2.65 6.53 11.60
C THR A 47 -2.54 5.15 10.94
N PHE A 48 -1.45 4.42 11.15
CA PHE A 48 -1.18 3.16 10.48
C PHE A 48 -2.26 2.10 10.67
N GLU A 49 -2.77 1.93 11.90
CA GLU A 49 -3.88 1.01 12.18
C GLU A 49 -5.17 1.46 11.49
N LYS A 50 -5.46 2.77 11.54
CA LYS A 50 -6.64 3.35 10.88
C LYS A 50 -6.59 3.17 9.36
N PHE A 51 -5.40 3.20 8.77
CA PHE A 51 -5.20 3.00 7.34
C PHE A 51 -5.55 1.59 6.86
N GLN A 52 -5.78 0.65 7.80
CA GLN A 52 -6.22 -0.71 7.49
C GLN A 52 -7.75 -0.85 7.40
N GLU A 53 -8.50 0.22 7.61
CA GLU A 53 -9.96 0.29 7.43
C GLU A 53 -10.36 -0.17 6.03
N GLY A 54 -11.34 -1.07 5.96
CA GLY A 54 -11.82 -1.63 4.69
C GLY A 54 -11.01 -2.82 4.16
N TYR A 55 -9.81 -3.06 4.69
CA TYR A 55 -8.97 -4.21 4.35
C TYR A 55 -8.96 -5.26 5.46
N ARG A 56 -8.58 -4.83 6.67
CA ARG A 56 -8.42 -5.71 7.83
C ARG A 56 -9.65 -5.73 8.72
N TYR A 57 -10.40 -4.64 8.76
CA TYR A 57 -11.65 -4.54 9.52
C TYR A 57 -12.63 -3.56 8.88
N ASN A 58 -13.92 -3.74 9.19
CA ASN A 58 -14.97 -2.84 8.78
C ASN A 58 -15.02 -1.62 9.71
N ALA A 59 -14.83 -0.41 9.19
CA ALA A 59 -14.79 0.82 9.99
C ALA A 59 -16.09 1.14 10.75
N VAL A 60 -17.24 0.62 10.29
CA VAL A 60 -18.56 0.87 10.90
C VAL A 60 -18.87 -0.15 11.99
N THR A 61 -18.63 -1.43 11.74
CA THR A 61 -19.01 -2.53 12.65
C THR A 61 -17.87 -3.01 13.54
N GLY A 62 -16.62 -2.69 13.19
CA GLY A 62 -15.41 -3.24 13.82
C GLY A 62 -15.18 -4.72 13.50
N ALA A 63 -15.99 -5.34 12.63
CA ALA A 63 -15.85 -6.74 12.29
C ALA A 63 -14.54 -6.98 11.51
N SER A 64 -13.84 -8.07 11.84
CA SER A 64 -12.67 -8.51 11.07
C SER A 64 -13.04 -8.83 9.63
N LEU A 65 -12.21 -8.38 8.70
CA LEU A 65 -12.25 -8.71 7.28
C LEU A 65 -11.12 -9.66 6.87
N ILE A 66 -10.27 -10.04 7.84
CA ILE A 66 -9.19 -10.99 7.65
C ILE A 66 -9.76 -12.41 7.57
N GLY A 67 -9.15 -13.24 6.73
CA GLY A 67 -9.48 -14.65 6.64
C GLY A 67 -8.28 -15.50 6.22
N THR A 68 -8.56 -16.75 5.88
CA THR A 68 -7.54 -17.77 5.53
C THR A 68 -7.87 -18.51 4.25
N LYS A 69 -8.94 -18.13 3.54
CA LYS A 69 -9.36 -18.75 2.28
C LYS A 69 -8.70 -18.02 1.10
N PRO A 70 -8.58 -18.68 -0.07
CA PRO A 70 -8.11 -18.01 -1.27
C PRO A 70 -8.94 -16.77 -1.61
N GLY A 71 -8.27 -15.62 -1.70
CA GLY A 71 -8.89 -14.32 -1.93
C GLY A 71 -9.22 -13.55 -0.65
N ASP A 72 -9.05 -14.12 0.54
CA ASP A 72 -9.17 -13.36 1.78
C ASP A 72 -7.96 -12.44 1.98
N PHE A 73 -8.15 -11.34 2.70
CA PHE A 73 -7.04 -10.53 3.19
C PHE A 73 -6.40 -11.28 4.36
N LEU A 74 -5.07 -11.46 4.36
CA LEU A 74 -4.40 -12.28 5.37
C LEU A 74 -3.98 -11.47 6.61
N GLU A 75 -3.87 -12.16 7.74
CA GLU A 75 -3.56 -11.54 9.04
C GLU A 75 -2.22 -10.82 9.06
N ASN A 76 -1.26 -11.28 8.27
CA ASN A 76 0.07 -10.71 8.17
C ASN A 76 0.21 -9.62 7.10
N TRP A 77 -0.83 -9.35 6.31
CA TRP A 77 -0.80 -8.33 5.27
C TRP A 77 -1.16 -6.96 5.82
N TYR A 78 -0.39 -5.95 5.46
CA TYR A 78 -0.61 -4.57 5.90
C TYR A 78 -0.48 -3.62 4.71
N VAL A 79 -1.46 -2.74 4.58
CA VAL A 79 -1.46 -1.67 3.58
C VAL A 79 -0.48 -0.59 4.04
N ILE A 80 0.48 -0.26 3.19
CA ILE A 80 1.55 0.72 3.43
C ILE A 80 1.40 1.98 2.58
N ALA A 81 0.62 1.91 1.50
CA ALA A 81 0.21 3.06 0.70
C ALA A 81 -1.04 2.69 -0.14
N GLN A 82 -1.70 3.69 -0.71
CA GLN A 82 -2.78 3.52 -1.67
C GLN A 82 -2.51 4.41 -2.89
N ASN A 83 -2.91 3.97 -4.08
CA ASN A 83 -2.97 4.84 -5.25
C ASN A 83 -4.22 5.73 -5.22
N TYR A 84 -4.41 6.57 -6.25
CA TYR A 84 -5.57 7.48 -6.35
C TYR A 84 -6.92 6.74 -6.34
N PHE A 85 -6.95 5.48 -6.79
CA PHE A 85 -8.14 4.64 -6.88
C PHE A 85 -8.38 3.81 -5.60
N SER A 86 -7.65 4.12 -4.52
CA SER A 86 -7.63 3.36 -3.27
C SER A 86 -7.10 1.93 -3.42
N ASP A 87 -6.36 1.60 -4.48
CA ASP A 87 -5.75 0.29 -4.62
C ASP A 87 -4.52 0.17 -3.69
N PRO A 88 -4.46 -0.85 -2.85
CA PRO A 88 -3.44 -0.95 -1.82
C PRO A 88 -2.10 -1.44 -2.36
N PHE A 89 -1.04 -0.83 -1.84
CA PHE A 89 0.30 -1.41 -1.77
C PHE A 89 0.48 -2.06 -0.41
N ILE A 90 0.92 -3.30 -0.40
CA ILE A 90 0.86 -4.21 0.74
C ILE A 90 2.24 -4.79 1.01
N VAL A 91 2.55 -5.00 2.29
CA VAL A 91 3.65 -5.87 2.73
C VAL A 91 3.13 -6.97 3.62
N ASP A 92 3.84 -8.08 3.61
CA ASP A 92 3.63 -9.20 4.53
C ASP A 92 4.63 -9.09 5.69
N LEU A 93 4.13 -8.90 6.92
CA LEU A 93 4.99 -8.72 8.10
C LEU A 93 5.81 -9.98 8.45
N THR A 94 5.45 -11.14 7.93
CA THR A 94 6.25 -12.37 8.10
C THR A 94 7.48 -12.42 7.19
N GLU A 95 7.54 -11.55 6.18
CA GLU A 95 8.61 -11.50 5.17
C GLU A 95 9.72 -10.49 5.52
N ALA A 96 9.90 -10.18 6.80
CA ALA A 96 10.97 -9.28 7.28
C ALA A 96 12.38 -9.75 6.85
N ASN A 97 12.61 -11.07 6.80
CA ASN A 97 13.88 -11.65 6.34
C ASN A 97 14.09 -11.53 4.81
N GLN A 98 13.03 -11.21 4.06
CA GLN A 98 13.07 -10.94 2.62
C GLN A 98 13.09 -9.44 2.32
N ARG A 99 13.29 -8.58 3.33
CA ARG A 99 13.31 -7.11 3.19
C ARG A 99 11.97 -6.52 2.75
N PHE A 100 10.87 -7.16 3.16
CA PHE A 100 9.49 -6.72 2.88
C PHE A 100 9.25 -6.46 1.38
N PRO A 101 9.10 -7.51 0.55
CA PRO A 101 8.62 -7.35 -0.81
C PRO A 101 7.31 -6.55 -0.83
N VAL A 102 7.17 -5.68 -1.83
CA VAL A 102 5.97 -4.85 -2.00
C VAL A 102 5.04 -5.53 -2.99
N TYR A 103 3.80 -5.67 -2.58
CA TYR A 103 2.73 -6.22 -3.39
C TYR A 103 1.70 -5.14 -3.72
N TYR A 104 1.01 -5.33 -4.84
CA TYR A 104 -0.11 -4.52 -5.28
C TYR A 104 -1.32 -5.41 -5.49
N ALA A 105 -2.51 -4.91 -5.18
CA ALA A 105 -3.76 -5.56 -5.54
C ALA A 105 -4.73 -4.54 -6.13
N PRO A 106 -5.14 -4.67 -7.40
CA PRO A 106 -6.17 -3.79 -7.95
C PRO A 106 -7.50 -4.06 -7.23
N HIS A 107 -8.31 -3.03 -7.00
CA HIS A 107 -9.63 -3.18 -6.38
C HIS A 107 -10.47 -4.19 -7.17
N GLY A 108 -10.88 -5.27 -6.50
CA GLY A 108 -11.63 -6.34 -7.12
C GLY A 108 -12.59 -7.03 -6.15
N ALA A 109 -13.82 -6.52 -6.07
CA ALA A 109 -15.05 -7.27 -5.76
C ALA A 109 -14.94 -8.44 -4.74
N GLY A 110 -14.35 -8.21 -3.56
CA GLY A 110 -14.36 -9.16 -2.45
C GLY A 110 -13.33 -10.29 -2.50
N LYS A 111 -12.33 -10.24 -3.41
CA LYS A 111 -11.17 -11.14 -3.40
C LYS A 111 -9.87 -10.40 -3.65
N TRP A 112 -8.88 -10.63 -2.79
CA TRP A 112 -7.53 -10.06 -2.90
C TRP A 112 -6.61 -11.01 -3.67
N THR A 113 -6.03 -10.51 -4.75
CA THR A 113 -4.97 -11.20 -5.51
C THR A 113 -3.76 -10.28 -5.56
N LEU A 114 -2.73 -10.64 -4.80
CA LEU A 114 -1.50 -9.87 -4.74
C LEU A 114 -0.62 -10.14 -5.98
N VAL A 115 -0.05 -9.08 -6.51
CA VAL A 115 1.01 -9.10 -7.52
C VAL A 115 2.24 -8.46 -6.89
N LYS A 116 3.36 -9.18 -6.85
CA LYS A 116 4.61 -8.59 -6.35
C LYS A 116 5.11 -7.55 -7.34
N VAL A 117 5.33 -6.32 -6.89
CA VAL A 117 5.75 -5.19 -7.73
C VAL A 117 7.18 -4.72 -7.41
N ALA A 118 7.70 -5.07 -6.24
CA ALA A 118 9.12 -4.91 -5.89
C ALA A 118 9.57 -6.00 -4.91
N ASP A 119 10.83 -6.42 -5.00
CA ASP A 119 11.41 -7.43 -4.10
C ASP A 119 11.85 -6.88 -2.73
N ASP A 120 11.93 -5.56 -2.59
CA ASP A 120 12.46 -4.88 -1.41
C ASP A 120 11.76 -3.51 -1.26
N ILE A 121 11.22 -3.23 -0.08
CA ILE A 121 10.52 -1.98 0.22
C ILE A 121 11.42 -0.74 0.05
N SER A 122 12.70 -0.84 0.39
CA SER A 122 13.66 0.25 0.19
C SER A 122 13.96 0.47 -1.29
N ALA A 123 14.03 -0.60 -2.08
CA ALA A 123 14.21 -0.48 -3.53
C ALA A 123 12.96 0.13 -4.18
N PHE A 124 11.77 -0.19 -3.70
CA PHE A 124 10.52 0.44 -4.15
C PHE A 124 10.50 1.94 -3.84
N ALA A 125 10.89 2.38 -2.63
CA ALA A 125 11.04 3.81 -2.32
C ALA A 125 12.06 4.52 -3.24
N GLN A 126 13.19 3.88 -3.51
CA GLN A 126 14.20 4.43 -4.42
C GLN A 126 13.67 4.54 -5.84
N LEU A 127 12.93 3.52 -6.30
CA LEU A 127 12.26 3.52 -7.59
C LEU A 127 11.33 4.73 -7.72
N LEU A 128 10.41 4.91 -6.77
CA LEU A 128 9.47 6.05 -6.77
C LEU A 128 10.21 7.39 -6.75
N SER A 129 11.22 7.54 -5.88
CA SER A 129 12.00 8.78 -5.77
C SER A 129 12.72 9.13 -7.07
N GLY A 130 13.36 8.14 -7.71
CA GLY A 130 14.06 8.36 -8.97
C GLY A 130 13.11 8.63 -10.13
N LEU A 131 11.90 8.03 -10.12
CA LEU A 131 10.86 8.36 -11.11
C LEU A 131 10.40 9.82 -10.94
N THR A 132 10.12 10.27 -9.71
CA THR A 132 9.79 11.68 -9.42
C THR A 132 10.89 12.63 -9.92
N ALA A 133 12.16 12.24 -9.79
CA ALA A 133 13.28 13.08 -10.22
C ALA A 133 13.39 13.26 -11.74
N VAL A 134 12.79 12.37 -12.54
CA VAL A 134 12.86 12.40 -14.01
C VAL A 134 11.52 12.65 -14.69
N GLN A 135 10.41 12.78 -13.93
CA GLN A 135 9.02 12.78 -14.45
C GLN A 135 8.68 13.90 -15.46
N ASP A 136 9.51 14.94 -15.53
CA ASP A 136 9.38 16.07 -16.46
C ASP A 136 10.15 15.85 -17.79
N ASP A 137 10.94 14.79 -17.90
CA ASP A 137 11.68 14.43 -19.11
C ASP A 137 11.19 13.08 -19.64
N LYS A 138 10.47 13.13 -20.77
CA LYS A 138 9.90 11.97 -21.44
C LYS A 138 10.92 10.85 -21.65
N ALA A 139 12.08 11.18 -22.21
CA ALA A 139 13.08 10.18 -22.57
C ALA A 139 13.70 9.57 -21.30
N ALA A 140 13.92 10.39 -20.27
CA ALA A 140 14.45 9.93 -19.00
C ALA A 140 13.46 9.02 -18.25
N VAL A 141 12.15 9.33 -18.26
CA VAL A 141 11.11 8.47 -17.67
C VAL A 141 11.13 7.08 -18.28
N PHE A 142 11.09 6.95 -19.61
CA PHE A 142 11.07 5.64 -20.26
C PHE A 142 12.34 4.85 -20.00
N THR A 143 13.50 5.50 -20.12
CA THR A 143 14.79 4.89 -19.79
C THR A 143 14.80 4.37 -18.34
N TYR A 144 14.23 5.15 -17.42
CA TYR A 144 14.17 4.80 -16.01
C TYR A 144 13.21 3.64 -15.73
N LEU A 145 12.00 3.65 -16.30
CA LEU A 145 11.03 2.57 -16.13
C LEU A 145 11.56 1.26 -16.71
N GLU A 146 12.08 1.25 -17.94
CA GLU A 146 12.62 0.05 -18.58
C GLU A 146 13.80 -0.57 -17.81
N ALA A 147 14.60 0.26 -17.15
CA ALA A 147 15.75 -0.19 -16.37
C ALA A 147 15.38 -0.73 -14.98
N ASN A 148 14.28 -0.25 -14.38
CA ASN A 148 13.97 -0.48 -12.96
C ASN A 148 12.65 -1.23 -12.72
N THR A 149 11.88 -1.53 -13.75
CA THR A 149 10.59 -2.22 -13.63
C THR A 149 10.51 -3.44 -14.54
N ASP A 150 9.64 -4.39 -14.19
CA ASP A 150 9.27 -5.49 -15.07
C ASP A 150 7.96 -5.16 -15.78
N LEU A 151 8.04 -4.78 -17.06
CA LEU A 151 6.88 -4.42 -17.90
C LEU A 151 5.97 -5.62 -18.24
N SER A 152 6.31 -6.85 -17.83
CA SER A 152 5.36 -7.97 -17.87
C SER A 152 4.32 -7.91 -16.72
N ILE A 153 4.60 -7.12 -15.68
CA ILE A 153 3.68 -6.84 -14.58
C ILE A 153 2.67 -5.78 -15.03
N ALA A 154 1.38 -6.07 -14.85
CA ALA A 154 0.29 -5.21 -15.31
C ALA A 154 0.39 -3.77 -14.78
N LEU A 155 0.71 -3.58 -13.49
CA LEU A 155 0.88 -2.25 -12.90
C LEU A 155 1.95 -1.44 -13.65
N TRP A 156 3.15 -1.99 -13.82
CA TRP A 156 4.26 -1.26 -14.45
C TRP A 156 4.00 -0.98 -15.93
N LYS A 157 3.34 -1.90 -16.62
CA LYS A 157 2.87 -1.66 -17.99
C LYS A 157 1.87 -0.52 -18.07
N GLU A 158 0.93 -0.46 -17.13
CA GLU A 158 -0.08 0.61 -17.07
C GLU A 158 0.58 1.97 -16.80
N VAL A 159 1.49 2.05 -15.83
CA VAL A 159 2.30 3.26 -15.56
C VAL A 159 3.07 3.70 -16.81
N TYR A 160 3.72 2.77 -17.50
CA TYR A 160 4.43 3.05 -18.75
C TYR A 160 3.49 3.64 -19.81
N THR A 161 2.32 3.03 -20.01
CA THR A 161 1.32 3.49 -20.97
C THR A 161 0.77 4.88 -20.61
N ASN A 162 0.51 5.16 -19.33
CA ASN A 162 0.05 6.48 -18.89
C ASN A 162 1.07 7.58 -19.23
N PHE A 163 2.37 7.34 -19.05
CA PHE A 163 3.41 8.28 -19.48
C PHE A 163 3.54 8.40 -21.01
N GLU A 164 3.21 7.33 -21.75
CA GLU A 164 3.17 7.37 -23.22
C GLU A 164 2.03 8.26 -23.74
N GLU A 165 0.87 8.17 -23.09
CA GLU A 165 -0.35 8.93 -23.41
C GLU A 165 -0.37 10.35 -22.81
N LYS A 166 0.49 10.64 -21.83
CA LYS A 166 0.68 11.98 -21.26
C LYS A 166 1.01 12.98 -22.37
N GLU A 167 0.39 14.16 -22.30
CA GLU A 167 0.81 15.33 -23.09
C GLU A 167 2.08 15.92 -22.46
N TRP A 168 3.14 16.06 -23.26
CA TRP A 168 4.43 16.57 -22.81
C TRP A 168 4.59 18.02 -23.31
N GLU A 169 4.92 18.94 -22.40
CA GLU A 169 5.13 20.36 -22.69
C GLU A 169 6.53 20.68 -23.24
#